data_AF-A0A9E3J205-F1
#
_entry.id   AF-A0A9E3J205-F1
#
_cell.length_a   1.000
_cell.length_b   1.000
_cell.length_c   1.000
_cell.angle_alpha   90.00
_cell.angle_beta   90.00
_cell.angle_gamma   90.00
#
_symmetry.space_group_name_H-M   'P 1'
#
loop_
_entity.id
_entity.type
_entity.pdbx_description
1 polymer ?
#
loop_
_entity_poly.entity_id
_entity_poly.type
_entity_poly.pdbx_seq_one_letter_code
_entity_poly.pdbx_strand_id
1 'polypeptide(L)' 'SADLDELIGLSDTLRVMYRGRLVADADPATITPEELGSAMTGAATGHLEHAEGSAGDSAAVSAEDDEDDSR' A
#
# COMPACT_ATOMS: atom_id res chain seq x y z
N SER A 1 -9.90 13.16 -9.29
CA SER A 1 -9.31 11.99 -9.96
C SER A 1 -10.42 11.19 -10.60
N ALA A 2 -10.98 11.67 -11.70
CA ALA A 2 -12.17 11.06 -12.34
C ALA A 2 -11.96 9.58 -12.70
N ASP A 3 -10.72 9.18 -12.96
CA ASP A 3 -10.35 7.79 -13.23
C ASP A 3 -10.67 6.84 -12.06
N LEU A 4 -10.55 7.26 -10.79
CA LEU A 4 -10.82 6.36 -9.65
C LEU A 4 -12.31 6.10 -9.47
N ASP A 5 -13.15 7.13 -9.60
CA ASP A 5 -14.61 6.97 -9.59
C ASP A 5 -15.08 6.05 -10.73
N GLU A 6 -14.50 6.22 -11.93
CA GLU A 6 -14.82 5.36 -13.08
C GLU A 6 -14.37 3.90 -12.84
N LEU A 7 -13.17 3.70 -12.31
CA LEU A 7 -12.66 2.36 -11.97
C LEU A 7 -13.52 1.69 -10.88
N ILE A 8 -13.92 2.44 -9.85
CA ILE A 8 -14.82 1.94 -8.80
C ILE A 8 -16.18 1.56 -9.41
N GLY A 9 -16.75 2.42 -10.24
CA GLY A 9 -18.05 2.17 -10.87
C GLY A 9 -18.08 0.99 -11.86
N LEU A 10 -16.94 0.61 -12.43
CA LEU A 10 -16.83 -0.50 -13.38
C LEU A 10 -16.45 -1.83 -12.72
N SER A 11 -15.92 -1.79 -11.49
CA SER A 11 -15.32 -2.97 -10.86
C SER A 11 -16.32 -3.71 -9.97
N ASP A 12 -16.34 -5.03 -10.07
CA ASP A 12 -17.00 -5.91 -9.09
C ASP A 12 -16.09 -6.23 -7.89
N THR A 13 -14.77 -6.08 -8.07
CA THR A 13 -13.77 -6.41 -7.05
C THR A 13 -12.57 -5.50 -7.20
N LEU A 14 -12.12 -4.90 -6.10
CA LEU A 14 -10.92 -4.06 -6.08
C LEU A 14 -9.92 -4.58 -5.05
N ARG A 15 -8.68 -4.73 -5.49
CA ARG A 15 -7.61 -5.27 -4.65
C ARG A 15 -6.31 -4.50 -4.90
N VAL A 16 -5.71 -3.98 -3.84
CA VAL A 16 -4.58 -3.04 -3.93
C VAL A 16 -3.28 -3.77 -3.64
N MET A 17 -2.30 -3.56 -4.52
CA MET A 17 -0.92 -3.98 -4.32
C MET A 17 0.00 -2.77 -4.13
N TYR A 18 0.91 -2.87 -3.17
CA TYR A 18 1.97 -1.91 -2.93
C TYR A 18 3.28 -2.65 -2.65
N ARG A 19 4.35 -2.29 -3.38
CA ARG A 19 5.68 -2.93 -3.30
C ARG A 19 5.63 -4.46 -3.41
N GLY A 20 4.90 -4.97 -4.39
CA GLY A 20 4.78 -6.41 -4.67
C GLY A 20 3.99 -7.20 -3.64
N ARG A 21 3.36 -6.53 -2.68
CA ARG A 21 2.53 -7.14 -1.64
C ARG A 21 1.12 -6.62 -1.74
N LEU A 22 0.19 -7.47 -1.33
CA LEU A 22 -1.22 -7.17 -1.33
C LEU A 22 -1.56 -6.48 0.00
N VAL A 23 -2.06 -5.25 -0.07
CA VAL A 23 -2.18 -4.37 1.11
C VAL A 23 -3.62 -4.04 1.50
N ALA A 24 -4.59 -4.17 0.59
CA ALA A 24 -5.99 -3.94 0.90
C ALA A 24 -6.92 -4.71 -0.04
N ASP A 25 -8.06 -5.12 0.49
CA ASP A 25 -9.26 -5.50 -0.26
C ASP A 25 -10.25 -4.33 -0.13
N ALA A 26 -10.76 -3.85 -1.26
CA ALA A 26 -11.64 -2.69 -1.32
C ALA A 26 -12.97 -3.11 -1.94
N ASP A 27 -14.06 -2.82 -1.24
CA ASP A 27 -15.40 -3.05 -1.76
C ASP A 27 -15.83 -1.82 -2.60
N PRO A 28 -16.05 -1.99 -3.92
CA PRO A 28 -16.49 -0.91 -4.80
C PRO A 28 -17.80 -0.23 -4.36
N ALA A 29 -18.63 -0.92 -3.58
CA ALA A 29 -19.89 -0.37 -3.08
C ALA A 29 -19.69 0.64 -1.93
N THR A 30 -18.53 0.64 -1.27
CA THR A 30 -18.30 1.43 -0.05
C THR A 30 -17.02 2.27 -0.07
N ILE A 31 -16.02 1.89 -0.86
CA ILE A 31 -14.72 2.56 -0.96
C ILE A 31 -14.88 3.95 -1.63
N THR A 32 -14.22 4.96 -1.09
CA THR A 32 -14.09 6.27 -1.75
C THR A 32 -12.83 6.36 -2.61
N PRO A 33 -12.81 7.23 -3.63
CA PRO A 33 -11.61 7.51 -4.42
C PRO A 33 -10.40 7.92 -3.57
N GLU A 34 -10.62 8.71 -2.51
CA GLU A 34 -9.56 9.15 -1.60
C GLU A 34 -8.97 7.98 -0.79
N GLU A 35 -9.81 7.09 -0.28
CA GLU A 35 -9.37 5.89 0.46
C GLU A 35 -8.60 4.94 -0.45
N LEU A 36 -9.13 4.69 -1.66
CA LEU A 36 -8.46 3.87 -2.66
C LEU A 36 -7.09 4.46 -3.05
N GLY A 37 -7.03 5.77 -3.30
CA GLY A 37 -5.77 6.47 -3.59
C GLY A 37 -4.77 6.42 -2.43
N SER A 38 -5.25 6.54 -1.19
CA SER A 38 -4.43 6.41 0.01
C SER A 38 -3.83 5.00 0.16
N ALA A 39 -4.62 3.95 -0.12
CA ALA A 39 -4.13 2.58 -0.14
C ALA A 39 -3.09 2.34 -1.25
N MET A 40 -3.31 2.89 -2.46
CA MET A 40 -2.41 2.77 -3.61
C MET A 40 -1.03 3.43 -3.37
N THR A 41 -0.99 4.49 -2.56
CA THR A 41 0.26 5.18 -2.20
C THR A 41 0.97 4.56 -0.98
N GLY A 42 0.34 3.58 -0.32
CA GLY A 42 0.83 2.99 0.93
C GLY A 42 0.59 3.86 2.17
N ALA A 43 -0.13 4.98 2.05
CA ALA A 43 -0.47 5.85 3.17
C ALA A 43 -1.51 5.21 4.12
N ALA A 44 -2.39 4.35 3.59
CA ALA A 44 -3.37 3.59 4.38
C ALA A 44 -2.89 2.20 4.82
N THR A 45 -1.59 1.99 5.10
CA THR A 45 -1.03 0.67 5.48
C THR A 45 -1.57 0.11 6.83
N GLY A 46 -2.53 0.79 7.47
CA GLY A 46 -3.24 0.29 8.64
C GLY A 46 -4.57 -0.38 8.28
N HIS A 47 -4.52 -1.70 8.06
CA HIS A 47 -5.63 -2.63 8.29
C HIS A 47 -6.91 -2.46 7.44
N LEU A 48 -6.94 -3.11 6.28
CA LEU A 48 -8.15 -3.59 5.61
C LEU A 48 -7.99 -5.10 5.45
N GLU A 49 -8.57 -5.91 6.35
CA GLU A 49 -8.29 -7.33 6.52
C GLU A 49 -8.54 -8.19 5.27
N HIS A 50 -7.48 -8.80 4.74
CA HIS A 50 -7.37 -10.27 4.69
C HIS A 50 -5.88 -10.66 4.57
N ALA A 51 -5.32 -11.18 5.66
CA ALA A 51 -3.95 -11.64 5.73
C ALA A 51 -3.84 -13.10 5.29
N GLU A 52 -3.30 -13.38 4.11
CA GLU A 52 -2.59 -14.63 3.82
C GLU A 52 -1.38 -14.32 2.93
N GLY A 53 -0.17 -14.39 3.51
CA GLY A 53 1.09 -14.35 2.76
C GLY A 53 2.09 -13.25 3.12
N SER A 54 2.25 -12.86 4.40
CA SER A 54 3.40 -12.03 4.79
C SER A 54 4.62 -12.91 5.08
N ALA A 55 5.36 -13.27 4.02
CA ALA A 55 6.75 -13.68 4.10
C ALA A 55 7.57 -12.71 3.25
N GLY A 56 8.52 -12.02 3.88
CA GLY A 56 9.52 -11.20 3.20
C GLY A 56 9.15 -9.71 3.15
N ASP A 57 9.66 -8.96 4.11
CA ASP A 57 10.76 -7.99 3.88
C ASP A 57 10.67 -6.88 4.93
N SER A 58 11.42 -7.08 6.01
CA SER A 58 11.92 -6.01 6.88
C SER A 58 13.44 -5.97 6.70
N ALA A 59 13.89 -5.61 5.51
CA ALA A 59 15.26 -5.16 5.28
C ALA A 59 15.26 -3.63 5.20
N ALA A 60 14.95 -2.97 6.33
CA ALA A 60 15.33 -1.58 6.50
C ALA A 60 16.83 -1.56 6.84
N VAL A 61 17.61 -1.32 5.79
CA VAL A 61 19.01 -0.91 5.84
C VAL A 61 19.11 0.41 6.62
N SER A 62 19.76 0.35 7.78
CA SER A 62 20.37 1.53 8.40
C SER A 62 21.87 1.34 8.28
N ALA A 63 22.43 1.87 7.20
CA ALA A 63 23.87 2.04 7.02
C ALA A 63 24.14 3.54 7.08
N GLU A 64 24.17 4.06 8.30
CA GLU A 64 24.74 5.33 8.75
C GLU A 64 25.37 4.91 10.10
N ASP A 65 26.65 5.07 10.41
CA ASP A 65 27.50 6.27 10.39
C ASP A 65 28.89 5.78 10.86
N ASP A 66 30.00 6.17 10.21
CA ASP A 66 31.29 6.55 10.84
C ASP A 66 32.35 6.81 9.74
N GLU A 67 32.30 8.00 9.16
CA GLU A 67 33.54 8.69 8.81
C GLU A 67 33.93 9.50 10.06
N ASP A 68 34.91 9.04 10.84
CA ASP A 68 35.70 9.95 11.67
C ASP A 68 37.21 9.75 11.43
N ASP A 69 37.80 10.92 11.27
CA ASP A 69 39.13 11.31 10.89
C ASP A 69 40.17 10.98 11.98
N SER A 70 41.45 11.17 11.67
CA SER A 70 42.61 11.22 12.60
C SER A 70 43.39 9.93 12.88
N ARG A 71 44.43 9.68 12.07
CA ARG A 71 45.74 9.19 12.55
C ARG A 71 46.88 9.95 11.89
#